data_AF-A0A652YZK4-F1
#
_entry.id   AF-A0A652YZK4-F1
#
_cell.length_a   1.000
_cell.length_b   1.000
_cell.length_c   1.000
_cell.angle_alpha   90.00
_cell.angle_beta   90.00
_cell.angle_gamma   90.00
#
_symmetry.space_group_name_H-M   'P 1'
#
loop_
_entity.id
_entity.type
_entity.pdbx_description
1 polymer ?
#
loop_
_entity_poly.entity_id
_entity_poly.type
_entity_poly.pdbx_seq_one_letter_code
_entity_poly.pdbx_strand_id
1 'polypeptide(L)'
;MNINEEIARLRDLLPASWRMATSVKSKPEQPEPISSLQILPWQKGTQVNINFRLWRQLPEAQRDMLLLHEVSWRQQTKWLQTGAYQGIAAAAFIGGVVETVQGDVTGMAIAILLGTIGINQILRKNKSSQIQIQADSEALDVAQKRGYREAEAAMALLEAIPAAAKLMGRNTPEFTELIRCQNLRAIAGLSKTTIPETGLNDF
;
A
#
# COMPACT_ATOMS: atom_id res chain seq x y z
N MET A 1 -5.89 22.91 15.76
CA MET A 1 -6.49 21.59 15.43
C MET A 1 -6.73 20.82 16.72
N ASN A 2 -8.00 20.53 17.02
CA ASN A 2 -8.41 19.62 18.08
C ASN A 2 -8.27 18.17 17.57
N ILE A 3 -7.58 17.31 18.32
CA ILE A 3 -7.26 15.94 17.89
C ILE A 3 -8.53 15.07 17.79
N ASN A 4 -9.47 15.22 18.73
CA ASN A 4 -10.67 14.39 18.75
C ASN A 4 -11.62 14.73 17.59
N GLU A 5 -11.76 16.02 17.28
CA GLU A 5 -12.51 16.49 16.11
C GLU A 5 -11.88 16.00 14.81
N GLU A 6 -10.55 16.08 14.69
CA GLU A 6 -9.85 15.59 13.49
C GLU A 6 -10.02 14.07 13.35
N ILE A 7 -9.93 13.29 14.43
CA ILE A 7 -10.19 11.85 14.39
C ILE A 7 -11.62 11.55 13.93
N ALA A 8 -12.62 12.30 14.41
CA ALA A 8 -14.01 12.14 13.97
C ALA A 8 -14.15 12.43 12.47
N ARG A 9 -13.61 13.56 12.00
CA ARG A 9 -13.59 13.95 10.58
C ARG A 9 -12.95 12.88 9.69
N LEU A 10 -11.77 12.39 10.09
CA LEU A 10 -11.06 11.32 9.37
C LEU A 10 -11.88 10.02 9.31
N ARG A 11 -12.60 9.68 10.38
CA ARG A 11 -13.50 8.51 10.37
C ARG A 11 -14.70 8.72 9.45
N ASP A 12 -15.24 9.93 9.37
CA ASP A 12 -16.37 10.25 8.51
C ASP A 12 -16.02 10.17 7.03
N LEU A 13 -14.76 10.45 6.67
CA LEU A 13 -14.23 10.25 5.32
C LEU A 13 -14.34 8.78 4.86
N LEU A 14 -14.15 7.82 5.75
CA LEU A 14 -14.14 6.38 5.42
C LEU A 14 -15.54 5.86 5.03
N PRO A 15 -15.65 4.89 4.10
CA PRO A 15 -16.87 4.13 3.89
C PRO A 15 -17.32 3.42 5.18
N ALA A 16 -18.62 3.13 5.31
CA ALA A 16 -19.18 2.56 6.53
C ALA A 16 -18.48 1.25 6.96
N SER A 17 -18.19 0.35 6.01
CA SER A 17 -17.49 -0.90 6.26
C SER A 17 -16.09 -0.70 6.84
N TRP A 18 -15.36 0.31 6.39
CA TRP A 18 -14.01 0.62 6.87
C TRP A 18 -14.04 1.41 8.17
N ARG A 19 -15.03 2.27 8.38
CA ARG A 19 -15.17 3.08 9.60
C ARG A 19 -15.33 2.23 10.87
N MET A 20 -15.95 1.06 10.74
CA MET A 20 -16.08 0.10 11.83
C MET A 20 -14.81 -0.72 12.04
N ALA A 21 -14.04 -0.96 10.97
CA ALA A 21 -12.84 -1.76 10.97
C ALA A 21 -11.54 -0.95 11.20
N THR A 22 -11.59 0.38 11.15
CA THR A 22 -10.42 1.24 11.28
C THR A 22 -10.43 2.00 12.61
N SER A 23 -9.32 1.91 13.34
CA SER A 23 -9.06 2.73 14.51
C SER A 23 -7.95 3.74 14.21
N VAL A 24 -8.15 5.00 14.60
CA VAL A 24 -7.16 6.07 14.47
C VAL A 24 -6.61 6.39 15.86
N LYS A 25 -5.30 6.33 16.03
CA LYS A 25 -4.62 6.62 17.30
C LYS A 25 -3.58 7.72 17.15
N SER A 26 -3.49 8.58 18.15
CA SER A 26 -2.42 9.58 18.24
C SER A 26 -1.11 8.89 18.63
N LYS A 27 -0.04 9.16 17.86
CA LYS A 27 1.30 8.62 18.10
C LYS A 27 2.37 9.70 17.85
N PRO A 28 2.51 10.69 18.75
CA PRO A 28 3.37 11.87 18.52
C PRO A 28 4.87 11.57 18.42
N GLU A 29 5.31 10.42 18.91
CA GLU A 29 6.69 9.95 18.91
C GLU A 29 7.14 9.33 17.58
N GLN A 30 6.21 8.92 16.70
CA GLN A 30 6.59 8.33 15.42
C GLN A 30 7.13 9.41 14.46
N PRO A 31 8.16 9.13 13.64
CA PRO A 31 8.72 10.11 12.72
C PRO A 31 7.80 10.39 11.51
N GLU A 32 6.88 9.48 11.17
CA GLU A 32 5.98 9.63 10.03
C GLU A 32 4.69 10.40 10.38
N PRO A 33 4.15 11.24 9.49
CA PRO A 33 2.86 11.89 9.70
C PRO A 33 1.72 10.89 9.92
N ILE A 34 1.76 9.77 9.19
CA ILE A 34 0.79 8.69 9.24
C ILE A 34 1.53 7.37 9.01
N SER A 35 1.11 6.35 9.73
CA SER A 35 1.51 4.97 9.50
C SER A 35 0.34 4.07 9.88
N SER A 36 0.36 2.81 9.46
CA SER A 36 -0.56 1.83 10.01
C SER A 36 0.12 0.51 10.29
N LEU A 37 -0.45 -0.22 11.25
CA LEU A 37 0.08 -1.53 11.63
C LEU A 37 -0.29 -2.57 10.57
N GLN A 38 0.64 -3.48 10.30
CA GLN A 38 0.34 -4.66 9.48
C GLN A 38 -0.82 -5.42 10.11
N ILE A 39 -1.83 -5.73 9.32
CA ILE A 39 -2.95 -6.57 9.76
C ILE A 39 -2.44 -8.00 9.86
N LEU A 40 -2.52 -8.57 11.05
CA LEU A 40 -2.28 -10.00 11.29
C LEU A 40 -3.54 -10.81 10.95
N PRO A 41 -3.43 -12.10 10.56
CA PRO A 41 -4.58 -12.91 10.13
C PRO A 41 -5.76 -12.96 11.12
N TRP A 42 -5.47 -12.87 12.42
CA TRP A 42 -6.47 -12.88 13.49
C TRP A 42 -7.02 -11.50 13.87
N GLN A 43 -6.46 -10.42 13.31
CA GLN A 43 -6.92 -9.05 13.58
C GLN A 43 -8.08 -8.68 12.65
N LYS A 44 -9.15 -8.17 13.25
CA LYS A 44 -10.37 -7.81 12.51
C LYS A 44 -10.31 -6.43 11.86
N GLY A 45 -9.33 -5.59 12.19
CA GLY A 45 -9.32 -4.19 11.80
C GLY A 45 -7.93 -3.57 11.62
N THR A 46 -7.91 -2.43 10.92
CA THR A 46 -6.73 -1.60 10.65
C THR A 46 -6.51 -0.62 11.81
N GLN A 47 -5.29 -0.55 12.33
CA GLN A 47 -4.90 0.54 13.22
C GLN A 47 -4.02 1.53 12.47
N VAL A 48 -4.51 2.75 12.31
CA VAL A 48 -3.77 3.89 11.75
C VAL A 48 -3.24 4.74 12.90
N ASN A 49 -1.94 4.97 12.92
CA ASN A 49 -1.27 5.85 13.87
C ASN A 49 -0.93 7.18 13.18
N ILE A 50 -1.29 8.29 13.81
CA ILE A 50 -1.06 9.64 13.27
C ILE A 50 -0.20 10.45 14.23
N ASN A 51 0.87 11.04 13.70
CA ASN A 51 1.61 12.08 14.41
C ASN A 51 0.91 13.43 14.18
N PHE A 52 0.00 13.82 15.07
CA PHE A 52 -0.79 15.04 14.89
C PHE A 52 0.02 16.36 14.90
N ARG A 53 1.29 16.32 15.32
CA ARG A 53 2.23 17.46 15.21
C ARG A 53 2.73 17.65 13.78
N LEU A 54 2.99 16.56 13.06
CA LEU A 54 3.35 16.59 11.64
C LEU A 54 2.11 16.71 10.76
N TRP A 55 1.05 15.96 11.10
CA TRP A 55 -0.22 15.93 10.37
C TRP A 55 -0.79 17.32 10.12
N ARG A 56 -0.80 18.21 11.12
CA ARG A 56 -1.36 19.56 11.01
C ARG A 56 -0.62 20.48 10.02
N GLN A 57 0.59 20.11 9.60
CA GLN A 57 1.37 20.87 8.63
C GLN A 57 0.96 20.55 7.18
N LEU A 58 0.17 19.49 6.99
CA LEU A 58 -0.40 19.11 5.71
C LEU A 58 -1.77 19.78 5.51
N PRO A 59 -2.08 20.30 4.31
CA PRO A 59 -3.42 20.73 3.92
C PRO A 59 -4.44 19.60 4.06
N GLU A 60 -5.71 19.96 4.28
CA GLU A 60 -6.76 18.98 4.57
C GLU A 60 -6.94 17.93 3.46
N ALA A 61 -6.98 18.33 2.19
CA ALA A 61 -7.08 17.39 1.08
C ALA A 61 -5.92 16.39 1.04
N GLN A 62 -4.69 16.82 1.37
CA GLN A 62 -3.53 15.94 1.44
C GLN A 62 -3.66 14.93 2.59
N ARG A 63 -4.17 15.38 3.75
CA ARG A 63 -4.46 14.53 4.92
C ARG A 63 -5.51 13.48 4.58
N ASP A 64 -6.54 13.87 3.86
CA ASP A 64 -7.61 12.98 3.44
C ASP A 64 -7.07 11.89 2.52
N MET A 65 -6.31 12.28 1.49
CA MET A 65 -5.77 11.32 0.54
C MET A 65 -4.75 10.37 1.18
N LEU A 66 -3.91 10.85 2.10
CA LEU A 66 -2.98 10.00 2.84
C LEU A 66 -3.71 8.98 3.73
N LEU A 67 -4.78 9.39 4.41
CA LEU A 67 -5.59 8.46 5.22
C LEU A 67 -6.25 7.41 4.32
N LEU A 68 -6.91 7.84 3.24
CA LEU A 68 -7.62 6.95 2.34
C LEU A 68 -6.68 5.96 1.68
N HIS A 69 -5.50 6.41 1.25
CA HIS A 69 -4.45 5.54 0.75
C HIS A 69 -4.03 4.51 1.81
N GLU A 70 -3.67 4.95 3.02
CA GLU A 70 -3.13 4.07 4.06
C GLU A 70 -4.14 2.98 4.45
N VAL A 71 -5.42 3.34 4.57
CA VAL A 71 -6.49 2.36 4.84
C VAL A 71 -6.69 1.41 3.66
N SER A 72 -6.76 1.93 2.43
CA SER A 72 -6.92 1.12 1.21
C SER A 72 -5.77 0.12 1.04
N TRP A 73 -4.54 0.57 1.29
CA TRP A 73 -3.34 -0.25 1.21
C TRP A 73 -3.38 -1.43 2.18
N ARG A 74 -3.85 -1.22 3.41
CA ARG A 74 -3.98 -2.30 4.39
C ARG A 74 -5.06 -3.29 4.03
N GLN A 75 -6.18 -2.84 3.47
CA GLN A 75 -7.22 -3.76 3.01
C GLN A 75 -6.71 -4.64 1.86
N GLN A 76 -5.95 -4.11 0.92
CA GLN A 76 -5.38 -4.90 -0.18
C GLN A 76 -4.29 -5.87 0.30
N THR A 77 -3.44 -5.42 1.22
CA THR A 77 -2.37 -6.27 1.78
C THR A 77 -2.94 -7.45 2.57
N LYS A 78 -4.12 -7.29 3.21
CA LYS A 78 -4.83 -8.38 3.89
C LYS A 78 -5.15 -9.53 2.95
N TRP A 79 -5.68 -9.24 1.76
CA TRP A 79 -5.99 -10.26 0.73
C TRP A 79 -4.72 -10.93 0.18
N LEU A 80 -3.65 -10.16 0.01
CA LEU A 80 -2.37 -10.71 -0.43
C LEU A 80 -1.81 -11.75 0.56
N GLN A 81 -1.85 -11.45 1.86
CA GLN A 81 -1.34 -12.39 2.87
C GLN A 81 -2.06 -13.73 2.76
N THR A 82 -3.40 -13.72 2.63
CA THR A 82 -4.20 -14.93 2.45
C THR A 82 -3.73 -15.74 1.23
N GLY A 83 -3.52 -15.10 0.07
CA GLY A 83 -3.03 -15.78 -1.13
C GLY A 83 -1.60 -16.31 -1.02
N ALA A 84 -0.71 -15.61 -0.31
CA ALA A 84 0.67 -16.05 -0.12
C ALA A 84 0.77 -17.32 0.74
N TYR A 85 -0.04 -17.43 1.80
CA TYR A 85 -0.09 -18.65 2.61
C TYR A 85 -0.61 -19.85 1.82
N GLN A 86 -1.60 -19.65 0.92
CA GLN A 86 -2.07 -20.69 0.01
C GLN A 86 -0.98 -21.14 -0.97
N GLY A 87 -0.19 -20.20 -1.50
CA GLY A 87 0.94 -20.51 -2.38
C GLY A 87 2.06 -21.29 -1.68
N ILE A 88 2.40 -20.95 -0.43
CA ILE A 88 3.39 -21.70 0.36
C ILE A 88 2.91 -23.13 0.63
N ALA A 89 1.63 -23.29 1.00
CA ALA A 89 1.04 -24.61 1.22
C ALA A 89 1.09 -25.47 -0.07
N ALA A 90 0.78 -24.89 -1.23
CA ALA A 90 0.88 -25.57 -2.51
C ALA A 90 2.33 -25.95 -2.86
N ALA A 91 3.30 -25.05 -2.67
CA ALA A 91 4.70 -25.34 -2.94
C ALA A 91 5.27 -26.43 -2.02
N ALA A 92 4.91 -26.41 -0.72
CA ALA A 92 5.30 -27.45 0.24
C ALA A 92 4.73 -28.83 -0.15
N PHE A 93 3.49 -28.87 -0.64
CA PHE A 93 2.88 -30.11 -1.15
C PHE A 93 3.64 -30.66 -2.36
N ILE A 94 3.98 -29.81 -3.34
CA ILE A 94 4.73 -30.23 -4.53
C ILE A 94 6.14 -30.69 -4.17
N GLY A 95 6.84 -29.96 -3.29
CA GLY A 95 8.18 -30.33 -2.82
C GLY A 95 8.21 -31.70 -2.12
N GLY A 96 7.22 -31.99 -1.26
CA GLY A 96 7.12 -33.28 -0.56
C GLY A 96 6.86 -34.47 -1.49
N VAL A 97 6.14 -34.27 -2.61
CA VAL A 97 5.90 -35.31 -3.62
C VAL A 97 7.14 -35.61 -4.46
N VAL A 98 7.97 -34.61 -4.75
CA VAL A 98 9.20 -34.79 -5.54
C VAL A 98 10.28 -35.53 -4.72
N GLU A 99 10.34 -35.29 -3.41
CA GLU A 99 11.30 -35.93 -2.51
C GLU A 99 11.06 -37.44 -2.35
N THR A 100 9.85 -37.93 -2.64
CA THR A 100 9.50 -39.36 -2.53
C THR A 100 9.92 -40.21 -3.74
N VAL A 101 10.31 -39.59 -4.87
CA VAL A 101 10.42 -40.30 -6.16
C VAL A 101 11.86 -40.58 -6.61
N GLN A 102 12.89 -39.85 -6.15
CA GLN A 102 14.22 -39.93 -6.80
C GLN A 102 15.46 -40.21 -5.93
N GLY A 103 15.38 -40.31 -4.60
CA GLY A 103 16.45 -40.92 -3.80
C GLY A 103 17.86 -40.29 -3.84
N ASP A 104 18.07 -39.17 -4.54
CA ASP A 104 19.32 -38.41 -4.53
C ASP A 104 19.01 -36.90 -4.72
N VAL A 105 19.25 -36.10 -3.68
CA VAL A 105 18.39 -34.93 -3.36
C VAL A 105 19.13 -33.60 -3.24
N THR A 106 20.46 -33.56 -3.15
CA THR A 106 21.12 -32.40 -2.51
C THR A 106 21.45 -31.22 -3.43
N GLY A 107 21.67 -31.42 -4.74
CA GLY A 107 22.11 -30.34 -5.64
C GLY A 107 20.99 -29.55 -6.35
N MET A 108 19.98 -30.25 -6.88
CA MET A 108 18.87 -29.62 -7.61
C MET A 108 17.89 -28.90 -6.70
N ALA A 109 17.66 -29.42 -5.48
CA ALA A 109 16.75 -28.83 -4.52
C ALA A 109 17.19 -27.40 -4.13
N ILE A 110 18.49 -27.19 -3.94
CA ILE A 110 19.05 -25.88 -3.54
C ILE A 110 18.95 -24.87 -4.70
N ALA A 111 19.22 -25.28 -5.94
CA ALA A 111 19.13 -24.41 -7.11
C ALA A 111 17.67 -24.00 -7.41
N ILE A 112 16.72 -24.94 -7.28
CA ILE A 112 15.29 -24.66 -7.39
C ILE A 112 14.83 -23.76 -6.23
N LEU A 113 15.31 -23.99 -5.00
CA LEU A 113 15.02 -23.11 -3.86
C LEU A 113 15.51 -21.69 -4.11
N LEU A 114 16.78 -21.51 -4.51
CA LEU A 114 17.37 -20.19 -4.67
C LEU A 114 16.79 -19.44 -5.88
N GLY A 115 16.55 -20.14 -6.99
CA GLY A 115 15.88 -19.56 -8.16
C GLY A 115 14.45 -19.12 -7.86
N THR A 116 13.69 -19.95 -7.14
CA THR A 116 12.34 -19.57 -6.70
C THR A 116 12.38 -18.40 -5.71
N ILE A 117 13.33 -18.34 -4.77
CA ILE A 117 13.47 -17.22 -3.82
C ILE A 117 13.78 -15.90 -4.56
N GLY A 118 14.71 -15.91 -5.53
CA GLY A 118 15.11 -14.71 -6.27
C GLY A 118 13.99 -14.15 -7.15
N ILE A 119 13.31 -15.00 -7.93
CA ILE A 119 12.14 -14.61 -8.74
C ILE A 119 11.01 -14.12 -7.84
N ASN A 120 10.76 -14.82 -6.73
CA ASN A 120 9.72 -14.44 -5.76
C ASN A 120 10.05 -13.10 -5.08
N GLN A 121 11.33 -12.76 -4.87
CA GLN A 121 11.72 -11.47 -4.31
C GLN A 121 11.45 -10.30 -5.28
N ILE A 122 11.75 -10.47 -6.57
CA ILE A 122 11.46 -9.47 -7.62
C ILE A 122 9.95 -9.32 -7.80
N LEU A 123 9.22 -10.43 -7.91
CA LEU A 123 7.77 -10.42 -7.99
C LEU A 123 7.14 -9.78 -6.76
N ARG A 124 7.65 -10.06 -5.55
CA ARG A 124 7.18 -9.41 -4.31
C ARG A 124 7.42 -7.90 -4.30
N LYS A 125 8.57 -7.42 -4.78
CA LYS A 125 8.86 -5.99 -4.87
C LYS A 125 7.95 -5.29 -5.89
N ASN A 126 7.81 -5.83 -7.10
CA ASN A 126 6.91 -5.27 -8.12
C ASN A 126 5.44 -5.32 -7.66
N LYS A 127 5.04 -6.41 -7.02
CA LYS A 127 3.71 -6.55 -6.41
C LYS A 127 3.48 -5.53 -5.29
N SER A 128 4.52 -5.17 -4.53
CA SER A 128 4.44 -4.12 -3.50
C SER A 128 4.13 -2.76 -4.12
N SER A 129 4.82 -2.37 -5.21
CA SER A 129 4.55 -1.12 -5.93
C SER A 129 3.16 -1.13 -6.61
N GLN A 130 2.77 -2.24 -7.22
CA GLN A 130 1.43 -2.38 -7.81
C GLN A 130 0.32 -2.28 -6.77
N ILE A 131 0.48 -2.90 -5.59
CA ILE A 131 -0.47 -2.80 -4.49
C ILE A 131 -0.59 -1.36 -3.99
N GLN A 132 0.52 -0.62 -3.93
CA GLN A 132 0.50 0.79 -3.56
C GLN A 132 -0.25 1.64 -4.60
N ILE A 133 -0.06 1.39 -5.89
CA ILE A 133 -0.79 2.06 -6.99
C ILE A 133 -2.29 1.72 -6.96
N GLN A 134 -2.63 0.45 -6.74
CA GLN A 134 -4.01 0.04 -6.61
C GLN A 134 -4.65 0.64 -5.35
N ALA A 135 -3.89 0.83 -4.27
CA ALA A 135 -4.34 1.54 -3.07
C ALA A 135 -4.57 3.03 -3.32
N ASP A 136 -3.76 3.67 -4.16
CA ASP A 136 -4.02 5.02 -4.64
C ASP A 136 -5.35 5.07 -5.40
N SER A 137 -5.56 4.17 -6.36
CA SER A 137 -6.78 4.14 -7.18
C SER A 137 -8.05 3.96 -6.33
N GLU A 138 -8.03 3.01 -5.38
CA GLU A 138 -9.14 2.81 -4.45
C GLU A 138 -9.37 4.04 -3.55
N ALA A 139 -8.29 4.70 -3.10
CA ALA A 139 -8.40 5.92 -2.31
C ALA A 139 -9.08 7.04 -3.10
N LEU A 140 -8.76 7.19 -4.39
CA LEU A 140 -9.42 8.16 -5.27
C LEU A 140 -10.90 7.83 -5.47
N ASP A 141 -11.27 6.56 -5.68
CA ASP A 141 -12.67 6.12 -5.80
C ASP A 141 -13.48 6.42 -4.54
N VAL A 142 -12.88 6.22 -3.37
CA VAL A 142 -13.51 6.58 -2.09
C VAL A 142 -13.63 8.10 -1.96
N ALA A 143 -12.61 8.86 -2.35
CA ALA A 143 -12.62 10.32 -2.32
C ALA A 143 -13.74 10.90 -3.21
N GLN A 144 -13.95 10.32 -4.40
CA GLN A 144 -15.01 10.74 -5.31
C GLN A 144 -16.40 10.60 -4.69
N LYS A 145 -16.65 9.51 -3.96
CA LYS A 145 -17.90 9.29 -3.19
C LYS A 145 -18.08 10.30 -2.04
N ARG A 146 -17.03 11.07 -1.71
CA ARG A 146 -17.03 12.14 -0.70
C ARG A 146 -17.02 13.55 -1.31
N GLY A 147 -17.18 13.66 -2.63
CA GLY A 147 -17.35 14.93 -3.33
C GLY A 147 -16.07 15.51 -3.94
N TYR A 148 -14.94 14.82 -3.85
CA TYR A 148 -13.75 15.21 -4.59
C TYR A 148 -13.91 14.89 -6.08
N ARG A 149 -13.35 15.74 -6.95
CA ARG A 149 -13.11 15.35 -8.33
C ARG A 149 -11.88 14.45 -8.40
N GLU A 150 -11.90 13.44 -9.27
CA GLU A 150 -10.79 12.49 -9.41
C GLU A 150 -9.43 13.17 -9.62
N ALA A 151 -9.36 14.15 -10.54
CA ALA A 151 -8.13 14.90 -10.80
C ALA A 151 -7.65 15.71 -9.59
N GLU A 152 -8.57 16.29 -8.81
CA GLU A 152 -8.24 17.06 -7.60
C GLU A 152 -7.74 16.14 -6.49
N ALA A 153 -8.38 14.97 -6.31
CA ALA A 153 -7.92 13.94 -5.38
C ALA A 153 -6.55 13.39 -5.78
N ALA A 154 -6.33 13.14 -7.07
CA ALA A 154 -5.05 12.67 -7.60
C ALA A 154 -3.93 13.70 -7.38
N MET A 155 -4.21 14.99 -7.63
CA MET A 155 -3.29 16.08 -7.33
C MET A 155 -3.00 16.19 -5.84
N ALA A 156 -4.03 16.13 -4.98
CA ALA A 156 -3.86 16.20 -3.54
C ALA A 156 -2.96 15.07 -3.04
N LEU A 157 -3.15 13.83 -3.52
CA LEU A 157 -2.29 12.71 -3.15
C LEU A 157 -0.87 12.85 -3.73
N LEU A 158 -0.74 13.31 -4.97
CA LEU A 158 0.54 13.57 -5.64
C LEU A 158 1.39 14.58 -4.87
N GLU A 159 0.77 15.61 -4.31
CA GLU A 159 1.45 16.61 -3.48
C GLU A 159 1.71 16.12 -2.05
N ALA A 160 0.81 15.29 -1.52
CA ALA A 160 0.91 14.77 -0.15
C ALA A 160 2.11 13.86 0.05
N ILE A 161 2.43 13.02 -0.94
CA ILE A 161 3.56 12.07 -0.88
C ILE A 161 4.91 12.79 -0.62
N PRO A 162 5.36 13.75 -1.45
CA PRO A 162 6.60 14.47 -1.20
C PRO A 162 6.53 15.39 0.02
N ALA A 163 5.35 15.93 0.35
CA ALA A 163 5.17 16.72 1.57
C ALA A 163 5.41 15.86 2.83
N ALA A 164 4.84 14.66 2.87
CA ALA A 164 5.07 13.69 3.95
C ALA A 164 6.54 13.26 4.03
N ALA A 165 7.21 13.04 2.88
CA ALA A 165 8.64 12.76 2.82
C ALA A 165 9.48 13.86 3.49
N LYS A 166 9.20 15.12 3.17
CA LYS A 166 9.89 16.27 3.77
C LYS A 166 9.66 16.37 5.28
N LEU A 167 8.45 16.10 5.75
CA LEU A 167 8.15 16.08 7.19
C LEU A 167 8.92 15.00 7.96
N MET A 168 9.34 13.94 7.28
CA MET A 168 10.23 12.90 7.83
C MET A 168 11.73 13.24 7.70
N GLY A 169 12.07 14.44 7.21
CA GLY A 169 13.46 14.85 6.97
C GLY A 169 14.06 14.29 5.67
N ARG A 170 13.25 13.70 4.78
CA ARG A 170 13.71 13.21 3.47
C ARG A 170 13.58 14.30 2.42
N ASN A 171 14.67 14.55 1.68
CA ASN A 171 14.67 15.53 0.59
C ASN A 171 13.98 15.04 -0.69
N THR A 172 13.88 13.72 -0.86
CA THR A 172 13.26 13.08 -2.03
C THR A 172 12.37 11.91 -1.62
N PRO A 173 11.27 11.65 -2.37
CA PRO A 173 10.48 10.44 -2.19
C PRO A 173 11.30 9.18 -2.51
N GLU A 174 10.97 8.08 -1.84
CA GLU A 174 11.53 6.75 -2.11
C GLU A 174 11.14 6.26 -3.51
N PHE A 175 11.85 5.26 -4.03
CA PHE A 175 11.57 4.70 -5.36
C PHE A 175 10.10 4.32 -5.57
N THR A 176 9.47 3.64 -4.60
CA THR A 176 8.06 3.28 -4.67
C THR A 176 7.14 4.51 -4.66
N GLU A 177 7.49 5.53 -3.89
CA GLU A 177 6.74 6.79 -3.84
C GLU A 177 6.85 7.56 -5.16
N LEU A 178 8.02 7.52 -5.83
CA LEU A 178 8.21 8.12 -7.15
C LEU A 178 7.34 7.42 -8.21
N ILE A 179 7.23 6.09 -8.19
CA ILE A 179 6.34 5.34 -9.09
C ILE A 179 4.88 5.77 -8.88
N ARG A 180 4.43 5.86 -7.63
CA ARG A 180 3.08 6.34 -7.30
C ARG A 180 2.84 7.75 -7.81
N CYS A 181 3.78 8.66 -7.58
CA CYS A 181 3.72 10.03 -8.09
C CYS A 181 3.59 10.05 -9.63
N GLN A 182 4.31 9.19 -10.35
CA GLN A 182 4.19 9.10 -11.80
C GLN A 182 2.80 8.63 -12.24
N ASN A 183 2.23 7.63 -11.55
CA ASN A 183 0.87 7.18 -11.81
C ASN A 183 -0.17 8.28 -11.56
N LEU A 184 -0.07 8.96 -10.41
CA LEU A 184 -0.99 10.04 -10.03
C LEU A 184 -0.93 11.24 -10.98
N ARG A 185 0.24 11.54 -11.56
CA ARG A 185 0.37 12.56 -12.61
C ARG A 185 -0.41 12.20 -13.87
N ALA A 186 -0.45 10.93 -14.26
CA ALA A 186 -1.25 10.47 -15.38
C ALA A 186 -2.75 10.64 -15.09
N ILE A 187 -3.21 10.23 -13.89
CA ILE A 187 -4.62 10.36 -13.47
C ILE A 187 -5.04 11.84 -13.36
N ALA A 188 -4.17 12.70 -12.84
CA ALA A 188 -4.42 14.14 -12.74
C ALA A 188 -4.46 14.86 -14.12
N GLY A 189 -4.24 14.16 -15.23
CA GLY A 189 -4.15 14.75 -16.57
C GLY A 189 -2.90 15.61 -16.78
N LEU A 190 -1.90 15.49 -15.90
CA LEU A 190 -0.63 16.22 -15.95
C LEU A 190 0.44 15.48 -16.77
N SER A 191 0.12 14.30 -17.32
CA SER A 191 1.02 13.52 -18.18
C SER A 191 0.23 12.84 -19.30
N LYS A 192 0.73 12.95 -20.55
CA LYS A 192 0.18 12.21 -21.72
C LYS A 192 0.56 10.72 -21.73
N THR A 193 1.38 10.28 -20.78
CA THR A 193 1.92 8.93 -20.71
C THR A 193 1.14 8.13 -19.68
N THR A 194 0.16 7.35 -20.13
CA THR A 194 -0.41 6.24 -19.36
C THR A 194 0.66 5.17 -19.12
N ILE A 195 0.69 4.57 -17.93
CA ILE A 195 1.54 3.40 -17.67
C ILE A 195 1.07 2.28 -18.61
N PRO A 196 1.95 1.64 -19.40
CA PRO A 196 1.53 0.59 -20.32
C PRO A 196 0.96 -0.60 -19.53
N GLU A 197 -0.27 -1.01 -19.85
CA GLU A 197 -0.90 -2.22 -19.30
C GLU A 197 -0.32 -3.52 -19.87
N THR A 198 0.63 -3.44 -20.82
CA THR A 198 1.10 -4.61 -21.56
C THR A 198 2.62 -4.58 -21.72
N GLY A 199 3.29 -5.27 -20.81
CA GLY A 199 4.69 -5.69 -20.92
C GLY A 199 4.85 -7.19 -20.63
N LEU A 200 3.79 -7.97 -20.88
CA LEU A 200 3.79 -9.43 -20.83
C LEU A 200 3.41 -9.91 -22.23
N ASN A 201 4.28 -10.72 -22.83
CA ASN A 201 4.20 -11.32 -24.17
C ASN A 201 4.85 -10.53 -25.30
N ASP A 202 6.15 -10.23 -25.17
CA ASP A 202 7.07 -10.40 -26.29
C ASP A 202 8.47 -10.64 -25.70
N PHE A 203 8.79 -11.92 -25.52
CA PHE A 203 10.09 -12.63 -25.57
C PHE A 203 9.92 -13.99 -24.87
#